data_AF-A0A520SJR8-F1
#
_entry.id   AF-A0A520SJR8-F1
#
_cell.length_a   1.000
_cell.length_b   1.000
_cell.length_c   1.000
_cell.angle_alpha   90.00
_cell.angle_beta   90.00
_cell.angle_gamma   90.00
#
_symmetry.space_group_name_H-M   'P 1'
#
loop_
_entity.id
_entity.type
_entity.pdbx_description
1 polymer ?
#
loop_
_entity_poly.entity_id
_entity_poly.type
_entity_poly.pdbx_seq_one_letter_code
_entity_poly.pdbx_strand_id
1 'polypeptide(L)'
;MRVLIICLTFVLITGCDRNIDQPDCGSTIQPQDYGRFIVDGSDGLARHISGTVWYRCAAGQSFRGKKCLGESVALTRSEADAYVREFSEKSGEIWRLPTRDEFEQITESSCDNPAANPNVFPGLAVVNYWTADSS
;
A
#
# COMPACT_ATOMS: atom_id res chain seq x y z
N MET A 1 17.70 60.73 -19.22
CA MET A 1 16.50 60.12 -18.60
C MET A 1 16.42 58.68 -19.10
N ARG A 2 16.87 57.70 -18.32
CA ARG A 2 16.86 56.26 -18.70
C ARG A 2 15.86 55.56 -17.80
N VAL A 3 14.77 55.05 -18.37
CA VAL A 3 13.75 54.27 -17.66
C VAL A 3 14.22 52.83 -17.63
N LEU A 4 14.58 52.33 -16.45
CA LEU A 4 14.85 50.91 -16.23
C LEU A 4 13.52 50.20 -15.98
N ILE A 5 13.10 49.35 -16.93
CA ILE A 5 11.96 48.44 -16.75
C ILE A 5 12.51 47.19 -16.04
N ILE A 6 12.18 47.05 -14.76
CA ILE A 6 12.52 45.86 -13.97
C ILE A 6 11.38 44.85 -14.18
N CYS A 7 11.63 43.83 -15.01
CA CYS A 7 10.76 42.66 -15.14
C CYS A 7 10.78 41.86 -13.83
N LEU A 8 9.76 42.02 -13.00
CA LEU A 8 9.53 41.18 -11.83
C LEU A 8 8.90 39.86 -12.29
N THR A 9 9.73 38.89 -12.68
CA THR A 9 9.27 37.52 -12.94
C THR A 9 8.93 36.87 -11.60
N PHE A 10 7.64 36.79 -11.29
CA PHE A 10 7.11 36.05 -10.15
C PHE A 10 7.23 34.54 -10.47
N VAL A 11 8.32 33.92 -10.01
CA VAL A 11 8.48 32.46 -10.10
C VAL A 11 7.53 31.85 -9.09
N LEU A 12 6.36 31.38 -9.55
CA LEU A 12 5.47 30.54 -8.76
C LEU A 12 6.16 29.19 -8.59
N ILE A 13 6.81 28.99 -7.44
CA ILE A 13 7.31 27.69 -7.03
C ILE A 13 6.09 26.89 -6.60
N THR A 14 5.39 26.28 -7.56
CA THR A 14 4.44 25.20 -7.26
C THR A 14 5.28 23.99 -6.84
N GLY A 15 5.59 23.92 -5.55
CA GLY A 15 6.10 22.69 -4.96
C GLY A 15 5.03 21.61 -5.04
N CYS A 16 5.43 20.36 -5.26
CA CYS A 16 4.53 19.24 -5.01
C CYS A 16 4.27 19.20 -3.49
N ASP A 17 3.12 19.69 -3.04
CA ASP A 17 2.66 19.51 -1.67
C ASP A 17 2.60 18.01 -1.37
N ARG A 18 3.61 17.50 -0.65
CA ARG A 18 3.42 16.27 0.10
C ARG A 18 2.51 16.66 1.25
N ASN A 19 1.26 16.21 1.23
CA ASN A 19 0.30 16.40 2.32
C ASN A 19 0.83 15.67 3.57
N ILE A 20 1.70 16.32 4.33
CA ILE A 20 2.29 15.81 5.58
C ILE A 20 1.25 15.73 6.71
N ASP A 21 0.09 16.38 6.54
CA ASP A 21 -0.94 16.53 7.57
C ASP A 21 -2.11 15.53 7.47
N GLN A 22 -1.97 14.42 6.73
CA GLN A 22 -3.03 13.41 6.69
C GLN A 22 -3.17 12.68 8.03
N PRO A 23 -4.41 12.42 8.49
CA PRO A 23 -4.64 11.68 9.73
C PRO A 23 -4.22 10.21 9.60
N ASP A 24 -3.99 9.55 10.74
CA ASP A 24 -3.68 8.12 10.78
C ASP A 24 -4.90 7.28 10.32
N CYS A 25 -4.70 6.38 9.36
CA CYS A 25 -5.76 5.50 8.85
C CYS A 25 -6.39 4.62 9.95
N GLY A 26 -5.60 4.17 10.93
CA GLY A 26 -6.06 3.44 12.13
C GLY A 26 -6.96 4.23 13.05
N SER A 27 -6.89 5.56 13.03
CA SER A 27 -7.78 6.44 13.80
C SER A 27 -8.99 6.91 13.00
N THR A 28 -8.88 6.94 11.67
CA THR A 28 -9.88 7.53 10.77
C THR A 28 -10.91 6.51 10.30
N ILE A 29 -10.48 5.28 10.00
CA ILE A 29 -11.33 4.25 9.43
C ILE A 29 -12.05 3.52 10.57
N GLN A 30 -13.38 3.45 10.49
CA GLN A 30 -14.18 2.83 11.53
C GLN A 30 -13.93 1.31 11.60
N PRO A 31 -14.03 0.67 12.78
CA PRO A 31 -13.91 -0.77 12.88
C PRO A 31 -14.90 -1.49 11.97
N GLN A 32 -14.44 -2.53 11.27
CA GLN A 32 -15.22 -3.31 10.29
C GLN A 32 -15.62 -2.55 9.01
N ASP A 33 -15.13 -1.32 8.81
CA ASP A 33 -15.16 -0.68 7.51
C ASP A 33 -14.01 -1.22 6.64
N TYR A 34 -14.35 -2.07 5.67
CA TYR A 34 -13.40 -2.65 4.72
C TYR A 34 -13.30 -1.84 3.41
N GLY A 35 -14.01 -0.71 3.29
CA GLY A 35 -14.01 0.12 2.10
C GLY A 35 -14.35 -0.66 0.83
N ARG A 36 -13.39 -0.70 -0.11
CA ARG A 36 -13.51 -1.34 -1.43
C ARG A 36 -13.25 -2.85 -1.43
N PHE A 37 -13.29 -3.50 -0.26
CA PHE A 37 -12.96 -4.91 -0.12
C PHE A 37 -14.08 -5.75 0.47
N ILE A 38 -14.14 -7.01 0.02
CA ILE A 38 -14.90 -8.09 0.63
C ILE A 38 -13.89 -8.98 1.35
N VAL A 39 -14.06 -9.14 2.66
CA VAL A 39 -13.14 -9.86 3.53
C VAL A 39 -13.93 -10.90 4.33
N ASP A 40 -13.51 -12.16 4.27
CA ASP A 40 -13.94 -13.13 5.27
C ASP A 40 -13.03 -12.99 6.50
N GLY A 41 -13.61 -12.86 7.69
CA GLY A 41 -12.84 -12.68 8.91
C GLY A 41 -11.95 -13.88 9.27
N SER A 42 -12.15 -15.02 8.61
CA SER A 42 -11.46 -16.28 8.88
C SER A 42 -10.36 -16.63 7.87
N ASP A 43 -10.45 -16.15 6.63
CA ASP A 43 -9.41 -16.37 5.63
C ASP A 43 -8.45 -15.17 5.56
N GLY A 44 -7.19 -15.45 5.20
CA GLY A 44 -6.17 -14.41 5.07
C GLY A 44 -6.29 -13.58 3.80
N LEU A 45 -7.48 -13.55 3.19
CA LEU A 45 -7.71 -13.04 1.85
C LEU A 45 -8.61 -11.81 1.87
N ALA A 46 -8.35 -10.88 0.96
CA ALA A 46 -9.19 -9.71 0.74
C ALA A 46 -9.45 -9.57 -0.76
N ARG A 47 -10.74 -9.56 -1.14
CA ARG A 47 -11.14 -9.38 -2.54
C ARG A 47 -11.48 -7.91 -2.78
N HIS A 48 -10.72 -7.25 -3.63
CA HIS A 48 -11.02 -5.89 -4.06
C HIS A 48 -12.15 -5.91 -5.10
N ILE A 49 -12.97 -4.86 -5.16
CA ILE A 49 -14.06 -4.73 -6.14
C ILE A 49 -13.59 -4.74 -7.61
N SER A 50 -12.31 -4.43 -7.89
CA SER A 50 -11.74 -4.54 -9.24
C SER A 50 -11.49 -5.99 -9.69
N GLY A 51 -11.64 -6.96 -8.80
CA GLY A 51 -11.47 -8.39 -9.07
C GLY A 51 -10.17 -9.00 -8.57
N THR A 52 -9.19 -8.19 -8.15
CA THR A 52 -7.94 -8.69 -7.55
C THR A 52 -8.18 -9.28 -6.16
N VAL A 53 -7.50 -10.38 -5.85
CA VAL A 53 -7.48 -10.99 -4.51
C VAL A 53 -6.11 -10.78 -3.90
N TRP A 54 -6.09 -10.30 -2.67
CA TRP A 54 -4.89 -9.95 -1.94
C TRP A 54 -4.71 -10.87 -0.74
N TYR A 55 -3.46 -11.26 -0.49
CA TYR A 55 -3.09 -11.75 0.83
C TYR A 55 -2.98 -10.57 1.79
N ARG A 56 -3.56 -10.68 2.98
CA ARG A 56 -3.75 -9.56 3.91
C ARG A 56 -2.49 -9.17 4.70
N CYS A 57 -1.47 -10.02 4.68
CA CYS A 57 -0.24 -9.81 5.44
C CYS A 57 0.96 -9.55 4.54
N ALA A 58 1.93 -8.81 5.06
CA ALA A 58 3.19 -8.59 4.36
C ALA A 58 4.00 -9.89 4.22
N ALA A 59 4.94 -9.91 3.28
CA ALA A 59 5.89 -11.01 3.15
C ALA A 59 6.59 -11.29 4.50
N GLY A 60 6.67 -12.57 4.86
CA GLY A 60 7.23 -13.04 6.14
C GLY A 60 6.20 -13.23 7.25
N GLN A 61 4.99 -12.68 7.09
CA GLN A 61 3.92 -12.79 8.08
C GLN A 61 2.87 -13.84 7.71
N SER A 62 2.13 -14.31 8.71
CA SER A 62 1.01 -15.22 8.53
C SER A 62 -0.26 -14.68 9.16
N PHE A 63 -1.36 -14.72 8.41
CA PHE A 63 -2.66 -14.34 8.91
C PHE A 63 -3.22 -15.38 9.88
N ARG A 64 -3.51 -14.98 11.13
CA ARG A 64 -4.21 -15.80 12.14
C ARG A 64 -5.06 -14.93 13.04
N GLY A 65 -6.32 -15.30 13.25
CA GLY A 65 -7.19 -14.65 14.24
C GLY A 65 -7.36 -13.14 14.02
N LYS A 66 -7.56 -12.72 12.76
CA LYS A 66 -7.68 -11.31 12.34
C LYS A 66 -6.42 -10.46 12.48
N LYS A 67 -5.25 -11.09 12.65
CA LYS A 67 -3.96 -10.41 12.78
C LYS A 67 -2.93 -11.03 11.86
N CYS A 68 -1.94 -10.24 11.47
CA CYS A 68 -0.71 -10.72 10.86
C CYS A 68 0.32 -11.01 11.97
N LEU A 69 0.72 -12.26 12.09
CA LEU A 69 1.71 -12.73 13.06
C LEU A 69 3.07 -12.94 12.40
N GLY A 70 4.14 -12.71 13.16
CA GLY A 70 5.51 -12.74 12.66
C GLY A 70 5.98 -11.35 12.22
N GLU A 71 7.22 -11.29 11.74
CA GLU A 71 7.86 -10.06 11.27
C GLU A 71 7.82 -9.97 9.75
N SER A 72 7.58 -8.77 9.23
CA SER A 72 7.73 -8.52 7.80
C SER A 72 9.21 -8.58 7.42
N VAL A 73 9.53 -9.20 6.29
CA VAL A 73 10.90 -9.27 5.78
C VAL A 73 11.17 -8.18 4.75
N ALA A 74 12.32 -7.51 4.88
CA ALA A 74 12.81 -6.61 3.86
C ALA A 74 13.56 -7.43 2.81
N LEU A 75 13.07 -7.39 1.57
CA LEU A 75 13.60 -8.18 0.46
C LEU A 75 14.20 -7.23 -0.59
N THR A 76 15.25 -7.68 -1.26
CA THR A 76 15.63 -7.15 -2.58
C THR A 76 14.58 -7.53 -3.62
N ARG A 77 14.63 -6.92 -4.81
CA ARG A 77 13.71 -7.27 -5.90
C ARG A 77 13.76 -8.77 -6.26
N SER A 78 14.96 -9.32 -6.46
CA SER A 78 15.13 -10.73 -6.80
C SER A 78 14.61 -11.66 -5.70
N GLU A 79 14.75 -11.27 -4.44
CA GLU A 79 14.22 -12.05 -3.32
C GLU A 79 12.70 -11.95 -3.23
N ALA A 80 12.08 -10.81 -3.56
CA ALA A 80 10.64 -10.68 -3.63
C ALA A 80 10.03 -11.57 -4.74
N ASP A 81 10.67 -11.62 -5.90
CA ASP A 81 10.27 -12.50 -7.01
C ASP A 81 10.42 -13.98 -6.62
N ALA A 82 11.50 -14.35 -5.91
CA ALA A 82 11.68 -15.69 -5.39
C ALA A 82 10.66 -16.04 -4.29
N TYR A 83 10.38 -15.10 -3.39
CA TYR A 83 9.42 -15.26 -2.29
C TYR A 83 8.03 -15.55 -2.82
N VAL A 84 7.54 -14.79 -3.82
CA VAL A 84 6.19 -15.00 -4.34
C VAL A 84 6.04 -16.32 -5.09
N ARG A 85 7.12 -16.79 -5.75
CA ARG A 85 7.16 -18.15 -6.33
C ARG A 85 7.05 -19.23 -5.25
N GLU A 86 7.87 -19.14 -4.21
CA GLU A 86 7.83 -20.10 -3.10
C GLU A 86 6.47 -20.07 -2.37
N PHE A 87 5.91 -18.88 -2.17
CA PHE A 87 4.59 -18.71 -1.58
C PHE A 87 3.52 -19.40 -2.43
N SER A 88 3.60 -19.27 -3.76
CA SER A 88 2.73 -19.96 -4.71
C SER A 88 2.83 -21.49 -4.62
N GLU A 89 4.07 -21.99 -4.63
CA GLU A 89 4.36 -23.43 -4.53
C GLU A 89 3.82 -24.02 -3.21
N LYS A 90 3.98 -23.29 -2.09
CA LYS A 90 3.54 -23.74 -0.77
C LYS A 90 2.04 -23.62 -0.53
N SER A 91 1.38 -22.61 -1.10
CA SER A 91 -0.06 -22.44 -0.94
C SER A 91 -0.86 -23.29 -1.93
N GLY A 92 -0.25 -23.75 -3.02
CA GLY A 92 -0.95 -24.44 -4.12
C GLY A 92 -1.76 -23.50 -5.01
N GLU A 93 -1.51 -22.19 -4.92
CA GLU A 93 -2.22 -21.14 -5.66
C GLU A 93 -1.21 -20.26 -6.37
N ILE A 94 -1.59 -19.64 -7.48
CA ILE A 94 -0.66 -18.77 -8.23
C ILE A 94 -0.72 -17.36 -7.67
N TRP A 95 0.34 -16.97 -6.96
CA TRP A 95 0.55 -15.62 -6.47
C TRP A 95 1.54 -14.85 -7.35
N ARG A 96 1.40 -13.53 -7.36
CA ARG A 96 2.33 -12.60 -8.01
C ARG A 96 2.44 -11.31 -7.21
N LEU A 97 3.49 -10.54 -7.47
CA LEU A 97 3.54 -9.16 -7.01
C LEU A 97 2.40 -8.35 -7.66
N PRO A 98 1.83 -7.37 -6.95
CA PRO A 98 0.81 -6.49 -7.52
C PRO A 98 1.44 -5.54 -8.56
N THR A 99 0.70 -5.09 -9.55
CA THR A 99 1.16 -3.95 -10.36
C THR A 99 1.08 -2.66 -9.54
N ARG A 100 1.73 -1.59 -10.00
CA ARG A 100 1.63 -0.27 -9.39
C ARG A 100 0.18 0.22 -9.35
N ASP A 101 -0.54 0.08 -10.46
CA ASP A 101 -1.94 0.51 -10.56
C ASP A 101 -2.85 -0.28 -9.59
N GLU A 102 -2.54 -1.57 -9.35
CA GLU A 102 -3.23 -2.38 -8.35
C GLU A 102 -2.88 -1.93 -6.93
N PHE A 103 -1.61 -1.61 -6.66
CA PHE A 103 -1.17 -1.12 -5.36
C PHE A 103 -1.77 0.26 -5.03
N GLU A 104 -1.84 1.16 -6.02
CA GLU A 104 -2.51 2.46 -5.89
C GLU A 104 -4.00 2.30 -5.56
N GLN A 105 -4.68 1.28 -6.11
CA GLN A 105 -6.08 1.00 -5.78
C GLN A 105 -6.32 0.55 -4.33
N ILE A 106 -5.31 0.02 -3.65
CA ILE A 106 -5.41 -0.35 -2.23
C ILE A 106 -4.94 0.77 -1.29
N THR A 107 -4.37 1.84 -1.86
CA THR A 107 -3.87 2.99 -1.12
C THR A 107 -5.04 3.93 -0.79
N GLU A 108 -5.08 4.38 0.47
CA GLU A 108 -6.07 5.35 0.94
C GLU A 108 -5.57 6.77 0.65
N SER A 109 -6.44 7.62 0.09
CA SER A 109 -6.06 8.99 -0.29
C SER A 109 -6.35 10.03 0.78
N SER A 110 -7.07 9.66 1.85
CA SER A 110 -7.54 10.58 2.90
C SER A 110 -6.82 10.43 4.24
N CYS A 111 -5.95 9.44 4.37
CA CYS A 111 -5.22 9.11 5.59
C CYS A 111 -3.88 8.44 5.25
N ASP A 112 -2.95 8.40 6.20
CA ASP A 112 -1.63 7.78 6.07
C ASP A 112 -1.25 6.99 7.34
N ASN A 113 0.01 6.53 7.43
CA ASN A 113 0.65 5.83 8.54
C ASN A 113 0.09 4.43 8.90
N PRO A 114 0.05 3.46 7.97
CA PRO A 114 0.27 3.56 6.53
C PRO A 114 -1.01 3.97 5.80
N ALA A 115 -0.88 4.52 4.59
CA ALA A 115 -1.98 4.84 3.68
C ALA A 115 -2.72 3.59 3.13
N ALA A 116 -3.22 2.73 4.01
CA ALA A 116 -3.98 1.54 3.68
C ALA A 116 -5.03 1.26 4.77
N ASN A 117 -6.13 0.62 4.39
CA ASN A 117 -7.19 0.28 5.35
C ASN A 117 -6.71 -0.80 6.34
N PRO A 118 -6.60 -0.50 7.66
CA PRO A 118 -6.06 -1.42 8.65
C PRO A 118 -7.02 -2.57 9.00
N ASN A 119 -8.32 -2.44 8.69
CA ASN A 119 -9.27 -3.54 8.79
C ASN A 119 -9.02 -4.59 7.69
N VAL A 120 -8.45 -4.18 6.54
CA VAL A 120 -8.13 -5.07 5.41
C VAL A 120 -6.71 -5.62 5.54
N PHE A 121 -5.71 -4.76 5.80
CA PHE A 121 -4.29 -5.11 5.92
C PHE A 121 -3.77 -4.84 7.35
N PRO A 122 -4.04 -5.74 8.31
CA PRO A 122 -3.77 -5.46 9.72
C PRO A 122 -2.26 -5.47 10.02
N GLY A 123 -1.76 -4.37 10.60
CA GLY A 123 -0.37 -4.25 11.03
C GLY A 123 0.62 -4.09 9.88
N LEU A 124 0.17 -3.55 8.74
CA LEU A 124 1.04 -3.18 7.62
C LEU A 124 2.07 -2.13 8.08
N ALA A 125 3.33 -2.28 7.68
CA ALA A 125 4.41 -1.38 8.07
C ALA A 125 4.47 -0.17 7.13
N VAL A 126 4.94 0.98 7.64
CA VAL A 126 5.17 2.19 6.84
C VAL A 126 6.52 2.07 6.12
N VAL A 127 6.54 1.24 5.06
CA VAL A 127 7.72 0.95 4.24
C VAL A 127 7.34 0.90 2.76
N ASN A 128 8.35 0.87 1.88
CA ASN A 128 8.12 0.65 0.45
C ASN A 128 7.88 -0.84 0.17
N TYR A 129 6.89 -1.13 -0.67
CA TYR A 129 6.55 -2.47 -1.12
C TYR A 129 6.90 -2.65 -2.60
N TRP A 130 7.33 -3.86 -2.98
CA TRP A 130 7.66 -4.18 -4.37
C TRP A 130 6.39 -4.40 -5.21
N THR A 131 6.31 -3.73 -6.36
CA THR A 131 5.29 -3.92 -7.40
C THR A 131 5.90 -4.63 -8.61
N ALA A 132 5.15 -5.44 -9.34
CA ALA A 132 5.61 -6.22 -10.48
C ALA A 132 6.31 -5.39 -11.56
N ASP A 133 5.92 -4.14 -11.73
CA ASP A 133 6.50 -3.21 -12.70
C ASP A 133 8.00 -2.99 -12.47
N SER A 134 8.76 -2.91 -13.55
CA SER A 134 10.17 -2.54 -13.51
C SER A 134 10.30 -1.09 -13.05
N SER A 135 10.95 -0.88 -11.92
CA SER A 135 11.34 0.44 -11.41
C SER A 135 12.50 1.01 -12.21
#